data_AF-A0A1F7S0I6-F1
#
_entry.id   AF-A0A1F7S0I6-F1
#
_cell.length_a   1.000
_cell.length_b   1.000
_cell.length_c   1.000
_cell.angle_alpha   90.00
_cell.angle_beta   90.00
_cell.angle_gamma   90.00
#
_symmetry.space_group_name_H-M   'P 1'
#
loop_
_entity.id
_entity.type
_entity.pdbx_description
1 polymer ?
#
loop_
_entity_poly.entity_id
_entity_poly.type
_entity_poly.pdbx_seq_one_letter_code
_entity_poly.pdbx_strand_id
1 'polypeptide(L)'
;MECPRCGLNNMPGSAACFQCGADLLVKQDKPIYYPPRASKKGIQSGIKRHARSGSMFENLFSSIHLPPFTRNILHGFLSIIPGLAQFINKQPLKGVIFSFSAFIFIGLLIFNIKSIFFNFLLFFFLVFLLIAIYDGTFFSIPIEKRKQFNQSQYIGIGAVIMSFFISFASVGYMLFNVYFVSYRINQNWAAPIINRGDRLIARNNPSRTGNPSRGDYFLMENRRSIGVLVGYPNERIKVNDGNLFINDSQIFPDIHLRIINTVYDLNANEYLVLMYYNGKLTPKIVTKPSFNARIIAIIQPPEHRKWM
;
A
#
# COMPACT_ATOMS: atom_id res chain seq x y z
N MET A 1 -58.02 -5.38 28.74
CA MET A 1 -58.91 -5.10 29.90
C MET A 1 -58.58 -6.12 30.96
N GLU A 2 -58.30 -5.68 32.18
CA GLU A 2 -57.96 -6.59 33.27
C GLU A 2 -59.23 -7.25 33.82
N CYS A 3 -59.21 -8.56 34.00
CA CYS A 3 -60.35 -9.30 34.51
C CYS A 3 -60.55 -8.99 36.00
N PRO A 4 -61.73 -8.51 36.45
CA PRO A 4 -61.95 -8.16 37.85
C PRO A 4 -61.89 -9.37 38.79
N ARG A 5 -62.03 -10.59 38.26
CA ARG A 5 -62.02 -11.82 39.06
C ARG A 5 -60.63 -12.44 39.23
N CYS A 6 -59.77 -12.36 38.22
CA CYS A 6 -58.48 -13.09 38.23
C CYS A 6 -57.27 -12.24 37.82
N GLY A 7 -57.43 -10.95 37.53
CA GLY A 7 -56.32 -10.06 37.15
C GLY A 7 -55.74 -10.27 35.76
N LEU A 8 -56.30 -11.20 34.96
CA LEU A 8 -55.77 -11.47 33.61
C LEU A 8 -56.12 -10.33 32.64
N ASN A 9 -55.14 -9.84 31.88
CA ASN A 9 -55.35 -8.89 30.79
C ASN A 9 -55.91 -9.58 29.53
N ASN A 10 -57.20 -9.38 29.27
CA ASN A 10 -57.91 -9.90 28.11
C ASN A 10 -57.87 -8.93 26.91
N MET A 11 -58.02 -9.48 25.70
CA MET A 11 -58.09 -8.68 24.46
C MET A 11 -59.29 -7.72 24.47
N PRO A 12 -59.15 -6.49 23.94
CA PRO A 12 -60.28 -5.57 23.86
C PRO A 12 -61.41 -6.16 22.99
N GLY A 13 -62.64 -6.16 23.52
CA GLY A 13 -63.83 -6.70 22.86
C GLY A 13 -64.20 -8.15 23.20
N SER A 14 -63.42 -8.85 24.04
CA SER A 14 -63.80 -10.18 24.54
C SER A 14 -65.01 -10.12 25.47
N ALA A 15 -66.02 -10.94 25.23
CA ALA A 15 -67.23 -10.98 26.06
C ALA A 15 -66.97 -11.53 27.48
N ALA A 16 -66.08 -12.51 27.59
CA ALA A 16 -65.71 -13.17 28.85
C ALA A 16 -64.19 -13.35 28.96
N CYS A 17 -63.72 -13.54 30.19
CA CYS A 17 -62.31 -13.79 30.50
C CYS A 17 -61.88 -15.18 30.03
N PHE A 18 -60.76 -15.25 29.30
CA PHE A 18 -60.24 -16.51 28.75
C PHE A 18 -59.82 -17.53 29.83
N GLN A 19 -59.49 -17.07 31.04
CA GLN A 19 -59.00 -17.96 32.10
C GLN A 19 -60.08 -18.40 33.07
N CYS A 20 -61.00 -17.52 33.47
CA CYS A 20 -61.99 -17.83 34.51
C CYS A 20 -63.44 -17.74 34.05
N GLY A 21 -63.70 -17.40 32.78
CA GLY A 21 -65.04 -17.27 32.22
C GLY A 21 -65.87 -16.12 32.77
N ALA A 22 -65.29 -15.23 33.58
CA ALA A 22 -66.02 -14.06 34.10
C ALA A 22 -66.41 -13.11 32.96
N ASP A 23 -67.65 -12.64 32.93
CA ASP A 23 -68.12 -11.66 31.96
C ASP A 23 -67.33 -10.34 32.09
N LEU A 24 -66.84 -9.85 30.96
CA LEU A 24 -66.08 -8.60 30.84
C LEU A 24 -66.92 -7.48 30.20
N LEU A 25 -68.16 -7.78 29.80
CA LEU A 25 -69.08 -6.83 29.19
C LEU A 25 -69.68 -5.89 30.25
N VAL A 26 -68.99 -4.78 30.52
CA VAL A 26 -69.71 -3.54 30.78
C VAL A 26 -70.36 -3.16 29.46
N LYS A 27 -71.70 -3.11 29.38
CA LYS A 27 -72.47 -2.66 28.21
C LYS A 27 -71.97 -1.27 27.78
N GLN A 28 -70.99 -1.22 26.89
CA GLN A 28 -70.59 -0.01 26.20
C GLN A 28 -71.36 0.01 24.88
N ASP A 29 -72.23 1.00 24.72
CA ASP A 29 -73.22 1.11 23.63
C ASP A 29 -72.65 1.25 22.21
N LYS A 30 -71.33 1.18 22.02
CA LYS A 30 -70.67 0.96 20.72
C LYS A 30 -69.18 0.70 20.95
N PRO A 31 -68.61 -0.45 20.55
CA PRO A 31 -67.16 -0.60 20.52
C PRO A 31 -66.60 0.34 19.45
N ILE A 32 -65.82 1.35 19.86
CA ILE A 32 -65.05 2.18 18.92
C ILE A 32 -63.90 1.32 18.40
N TYR A 33 -64.15 0.61 17.29
CA TYR A 33 -63.12 -0.09 16.55
C TYR A 33 -62.25 0.93 15.83
N TYR A 34 -61.04 1.17 16.34
CA TYR A 34 -59.99 1.75 15.52
C TYR A 34 -59.40 0.62 14.68
N PRO A 35 -59.72 0.48 13.38
CA PRO A 35 -59.02 -0.51 12.56
C PRO A 35 -57.53 -0.22 12.67
N PRO A 36 -56.66 -1.23 12.82
CA PRO A 36 -55.23 -1.02 12.78
C PRO A 36 -54.94 -0.32 11.45
N ARG A 37 -54.63 0.99 11.50
CA ARG A 37 -54.22 1.73 10.32
C ARG A 37 -53.08 0.91 9.76
N ALA A 38 -53.27 0.35 8.57
CA ALA A 38 -52.20 -0.29 7.83
C ALA A 38 -51.13 0.79 7.69
N SER A 39 -50.14 0.80 8.59
CA SER A 39 -49.02 1.71 8.51
C SER A 39 -48.49 1.42 7.12
N LYS A 40 -48.51 2.41 6.22
CA LYS A 40 -47.91 2.28 4.89
C LYS A 40 -46.48 1.86 5.14
N LYS A 41 -46.23 0.55 5.15
CA LYS A 41 -44.94 -0.06 5.41
C LYS A 41 -44.18 0.20 4.13
N GLY A 42 -43.69 1.43 4.00
CA GLY A 42 -42.85 1.83 2.90
C GLY A 42 -41.69 0.84 2.81
N ILE A 43 -41.12 0.75 1.62
CA ILE A 43 -39.97 -0.08 1.25
C ILE A 43 -38.87 -0.07 2.34
N GLN A 44 -38.73 1.03 3.08
CA GLN A 44 -37.85 1.17 4.26
C GLN A 44 -38.06 0.11 5.36
N SER A 45 -39.27 -0.38 5.59
CA SER A 45 -39.55 -1.40 6.62
C SER A 45 -39.12 -2.81 6.20
N GLY A 46 -39.17 -3.11 4.89
CA GLY A 46 -38.61 -4.34 4.32
C GLY A 46 -37.09 -4.37 4.44
N ILE A 47 -36.44 -3.25 4.10
CA ILE A 47 -34.98 -3.08 4.24
C ILE A 47 -34.56 -3.21 5.71
N LYS A 48 -35.30 -2.63 6.66
CA LYS A 48 -35.02 -2.79 8.11
C LYS A 48 -35.15 -4.24 8.59
N ARG A 49 -36.05 -5.04 8.01
CA ARG A 49 -36.25 -6.45 8.40
C ARG A 49 -35.14 -7.35 7.87
N HIS A 50 -34.67 -7.12 6.65
CA HIS A 50 -33.51 -7.82 6.09
C HIS A 50 -32.19 -7.35 6.69
N ALA A 51 -32.05 -6.07 7.05
CA ALA A 51 -30.89 -5.60 7.81
C ALA A 51 -30.76 -6.26 9.20
N ARG A 52 -31.85 -6.81 9.75
CA ARG A 52 -31.83 -7.62 10.98
C ARG A 52 -31.54 -9.11 10.74
N SER A 53 -31.48 -9.59 9.50
CA SER A 53 -31.15 -11.01 9.21
C SER A 53 -29.64 -11.30 9.23
N GLY A 54 -28.81 -10.40 9.77
CA GLY A 54 -27.39 -10.64 10.03
C GLY A 54 -27.08 -11.74 11.07
N SER A 55 -28.09 -12.53 11.47
CA SER A 55 -28.01 -13.54 12.52
C SER A 55 -26.97 -14.64 12.24
N MET A 56 -26.66 -14.91 10.96
CA MET A 56 -25.69 -15.96 10.62
C MET A 56 -24.27 -15.59 11.07
N PHE A 57 -23.86 -14.33 10.90
CA PHE A 57 -22.57 -13.83 11.41
C PHE A 57 -22.62 -13.56 12.92
N GLU A 58 -23.78 -13.16 13.41
CA GLU A 58 -24.00 -12.91 14.85
C GLU A 58 -23.74 -14.18 15.67
N ASN A 59 -24.22 -15.35 15.21
CA ASN A 59 -23.98 -16.62 15.88
C ASN A 59 -22.52 -17.10 15.80
N LEU A 60 -21.81 -16.75 14.72
CA LEU A 60 -20.42 -17.18 14.54
C LEU A 60 -19.45 -16.47 15.49
N PHE A 61 -19.69 -15.18 15.79
CA PHE A 61 -18.79 -14.35 16.61
C PHE A 61 -19.28 -14.09 18.04
N SER A 62 -20.59 -14.20 18.31
CA SER A 62 -21.12 -14.01 19.68
C SER A 62 -20.69 -15.11 20.66
N SER A 63 -20.30 -16.27 20.15
CA SER A 63 -19.81 -17.41 20.93
C SER A 63 -18.41 -17.18 21.53
N ILE A 64 -17.62 -16.23 21.01
CA ILE A 64 -16.25 -16.00 21.47
C ILE A 64 -16.23 -14.86 22.50
N HIS A 65 -16.27 -15.22 23.78
CA HIS A 65 -16.13 -14.26 24.89
C HIS A 65 -14.67 -13.82 25.06
N LEU A 66 -14.26 -12.81 24.30
CA LEU A 66 -12.95 -12.18 24.42
C LEU A 66 -12.96 -11.05 25.46
N PRO A 67 -11.91 -10.91 26.29
CA PRO A 67 -11.68 -9.71 27.09
C PRO A 67 -11.83 -8.41 26.27
N PRO A 68 -12.29 -7.29 26.87
CA PRO A 68 -12.51 -6.03 26.14
C PRO A 68 -11.27 -5.56 25.36
N PHE A 69 -10.08 -5.75 25.92
CA PHE A 69 -8.82 -5.39 25.29
C PHE A 69 -8.51 -6.23 24.05
N THR A 70 -8.61 -7.56 24.15
CA THR A 70 -8.34 -8.48 23.03
C THR A 70 -9.40 -8.34 21.93
N ARG A 71 -10.65 -8.01 22.30
CA ARG A 71 -11.70 -7.68 21.34
C ARG A 71 -11.32 -6.45 20.51
N ASN A 72 -10.84 -5.37 21.12
CA ASN A 72 -10.43 -4.17 20.38
C ASN A 72 -9.23 -4.44 19.45
N ILE A 73 -8.26 -5.22 19.90
CA ILE A 73 -7.12 -5.65 19.06
C ILE A 73 -7.63 -6.48 17.88
N LEU A 74 -8.51 -7.45 18.13
CA LEU A 74 -9.10 -8.29 17.09
C LEU A 74 -9.86 -7.44 16.07
N HIS A 75 -10.67 -6.47 16.51
CA HIS A 75 -11.34 -5.53 15.60
C HIS A 75 -10.34 -4.71 14.79
N GLY A 76 -9.23 -4.26 15.40
CA GLY A 76 -8.14 -3.58 14.68
C GLY A 76 -7.52 -4.45 13.58
N PHE A 77 -7.17 -5.70 13.92
CA PHE A 77 -6.66 -6.67 12.95
C PHE A 77 -7.67 -6.99 11.83
N LEU A 78 -8.94 -7.20 12.18
CA LEU A 78 -9.98 -7.48 11.19
C LEU A 78 -10.29 -6.25 10.33
N SER A 79 -10.02 -5.04 10.82
CA SER A 79 -10.16 -3.81 10.02
C SER A 79 -9.07 -3.66 8.95
N ILE A 80 -8.01 -4.47 8.96
CA ILE A 80 -7.03 -4.53 7.87
C ILE A 80 -7.72 -4.95 6.56
N ILE A 81 -8.77 -5.77 6.65
CA ILE A 81 -9.66 -6.09 5.53
C ILE A 81 -10.80 -5.06 5.53
N PRO A 82 -10.82 -4.09 4.60
CA PRO A 82 -11.79 -3.00 4.65
C PRO A 82 -13.23 -3.52 4.61
N GLY A 83 -14.02 -3.08 5.59
CA GLY A 83 -15.43 -3.44 5.74
C GLY A 83 -15.69 -4.63 6.68
N LEU A 84 -14.71 -5.49 6.95
CA LEU A 84 -14.93 -6.69 7.77
C LEU A 84 -15.25 -6.35 9.23
N ALA A 85 -14.54 -5.39 9.82
CA ALA A 85 -14.84 -4.92 11.17
C ALA A 85 -16.24 -4.29 11.27
N GLN A 86 -16.71 -3.59 10.23
CA GLN A 86 -18.04 -3.01 10.18
C GLN A 86 -19.14 -4.08 10.13
N PHE A 87 -18.91 -5.20 9.43
CA PHE A 87 -19.84 -6.34 9.46
C PHE A 87 -19.96 -6.92 10.87
N ILE A 88 -18.85 -7.08 11.59
CA ILE A 88 -18.84 -7.57 12.98
C ILE A 88 -19.53 -6.56 13.92
N ASN A 89 -19.36 -5.26 13.65
CA ASN A 89 -20.02 -4.18 14.38
C ASN A 89 -21.50 -3.97 13.99
N LYS A 90 -22.11 -4.91 13.26
CA LYS A 90 -23.51 -4.87 12.82
C LYS A 90 -23.86 -3.63 11.96
N GLN A 91 -22.88 -3.13 11.19
CA GLN A 91 -23.03 -2.01 10.26
C GLN A 91 -22.81 -2.49 8.81
N PRO A 92 -23.68 -3.38 8.28
CA PRO A 92 -23.44 -4.05 7.01
C PRO A 92 -23.36 -3.08 5.83
N LEU A 93 -24.16 -2.00 5.84
CA LEU A 93 -24.11 -1.00 4.77
C LEU A 93 -22.74 -0.32 4.69
N LYS A 94 -22.16 0.07 5.83
CA LYS A 94 -20.79 0.61 5.86
C LYS A 94 -19.78 -0.46 5.43
N GLY A 95 -19.94 -1.70 5.90
CA GLY A 95 -19.11 -2.83 5.49
C GLY A 95 -19.03 -2.97 3.97
N VAL A 96 -20.18 -2.99 3.30
CA VAL A 96 -20.27 -3.04 1.82
C VAL A 96 -19.59 -1.83 1.18
N ILE A 97 -19.83 -0.61 1.67
CA ILE A 97 -19.23 0.61 1.12
C ILE A 97 -17.69 0.55 1.23
N PHE A 98 -17.14 0.19 2.39
CA PHE A 98 -15.70 0.08 2.59
C PHE A 98 -15.09 -1.04 1.74
N SER A 99 -15.70 -2.24 1.71
CA SER A 99 -15.19 -3.35 0.90
C SER A 99 -15.23 -3.03 -0.60
N PHE A 100 -16.32 -2.42 -1.09
CA PHE A 100 -16.45 -2.02 -2.49
C PHE A 100 -15.47 -0.90 -2.87
N SER A 101 -15.31 0.11 -1.99
CA SER A 101 -14.33 1.18 -2.20
C SER A 101 -12.91 0.63 -2.25
N ALA A 102 -12.56 -0.31 -1.37
CA ALA A 102 -11.26 -0.98 -1.39
C ALA A 102 -11.02 -1.73 -2.69
N PHE A 103 -12.03 -2.45 -3.20
CA PHE A 103 -11.95 -3.14 -4.47
C PHE A 103 -11.69 -2.18 -5.64
N ILE A 104 -12.39 -1.03 -5.67
CA ILE A 104 -12.13 0.02 -6.66
C ILE A 104 -10.69 0.54 -6.55
N PHE A 105 -10.22 0.87 -5.34
CA PHE A 105 -8.84 1.34 -5.15
C PHE A 105 -7.79 0.33 -5.61
N ILE A 106 -7.97 -0.95 -5.27
CA ILE A 106 -7.06 -2.02 -5.71
C ILE A 106 -7.06 -2.12 -7.23
N GLY A 107 -8.24 -2.09 -7.86
CA GLY A 107 -8.36 -2.04 -9.32
C GLY A 107 -7.60 -0.85 -9.92
N LEU A 108 -7.81 0.36 -9.39
CA LEU A 108 -7.12 1.57 -9.84
C LEU A 108 -5.60 1.47 -9.66
N LEU A 109 -5.12 0.90 -8.57
CA LEU A 109 -3.69 0.67 -8.32
C LEU A 109 -3.08 -0.27 -9.38
N ILE A 110 -3.75 -1.38 -9.69
CA ILE A 110 -3.29 -2.34 -10.71
C ILE A 110 -3.24 -1.67 -12.09
N PHE A 111 -4.29 -0.96 -12.48
CA PHE A 111 -4.34 -0.27 -13.78
C PHE A 111 -3.30 0.85 -13.92
N ASN A 112 -2.92 1.49 -12.81
CA ASN A 112 -1.99 2.63 -12.81
C ASN A 112 -0.55 2.26 -12.42
N ILE A 113 -0.18 0.99 -12.33
CA ILE A 113 1.14 0.56 -11.80
C ILE A 113 2.35 1.20 -12.51
N LYS A 114 2.23 1.57 -13.79
CA LYS A 114 3.28 2.23 -14.57
C LYS A 114 3.17 3.77 -14.60
N SER A 115 2.10 4.31 -14.05
CA SER A 115 1.79 5.75 -14.10
C SER A 115 2.48 6.49 -12.95
N ILE A 116 2.85 7.75 -13.19
CA ILE A 116 3.36 8.64 -12.13
C ILE A 116 2.35 8.84 -10.99
N PHE A 117 1.06 8.67 -11.28
CA PHE A 117 -0.03 8.76 -10.30
C PHE A 117 -0.11 7.57 -9.35
N PHE A 118 0.60 6.47 -9.62
CA PHE A 118 0.60 5.27 -8.77
C PHE A 118 0.94 5.60 -7.31
N ASN A 119 1.95 6.43 -7.09
CA ASN A 119 2.40 6.80 -5.74
C ASN A 119 1.32 7.59 -4.97
N PHE A 120 0.62 8.50 -5.65
CA PHE A 120 -0.50 9.25 -5.05
C PHE A 120 -1.68 8.33 -4.73
N LEU A 121 -2.05 7.42 -5.65
CA LEU A 121 -3.10 6.44 -5.40
C LEU A 121 -2.76 5.54 -4.22
N LEU A 122 -1.50 5.13 -4.08
CA LEU A 122 -1.03 4.31 -2.97
C LEU A 122 -1.12 5.08 -1.64
N PHE A 123 -0.78 6.37 -1.64
CA PHE A 123 -0.97 7.24 -0.49
C PHE A 123 -2.46 7.41 -0.12
N PHE A 124 -3.35 7.64 -1.08
CA PHE A 124 -4.79 7.74 -0.81
C PHE A 124 -5.38 6.42 -0.30
N PHE A 125 -4.93 5.29 -0.86
CA PHE A 125 -5.34 3.98 -0.38
C PHE A 125 -4.87 3.72 1.05
N LEU A 126 -3.65 4.13 1.39
CA LEU A 126 -3.13 4.10 2.76
C LEU A 126 -4.01 4.92 3.71
N VAL A 127 -4.33 6.17 3.36
CA VAL A 127 -5.22 7.02 4.15
C VAL A 127 -6.60 6.38 4.31
N PHE A 128 -7.14 5.80 3.24
CA PHE A 128 -8.40 5.06 3.27
C PHE A 128 -8.37 3.86 4.23
N LEU A 129 -7.29 3.06 4.23
CA LEU A 129 -7.12 1.95 5.17
C LEU A 129 -7.07 2.44 6.62
N LEU A 130 -6.37 3.55 6.88
CA LEU A 130 -6.33 4.16 8.21
C LEU A 130 -7.71 4.63 8.68
N ILE A 131 -8.51 5.21 7.79
CA ILE A 131 -9.91 5.59 8.07
C ILE A 131 -10.75 4.35 8.37
N ALA A 132 -10.58 3.27 7.60
CA ALA A 132 -11.31 2.01 7.81
C ALA A 132 -10.96 1.37 9.16
N ILE A 133 -9.67 1.38 9.54
CA ILE A 133 -9.17 0.91 10.85
C ILE A 133 -9.73 1.79 11.97
N TYR A 134 -9.69 3.11 11.80
CA TYR A 134 -10.24 4.04 12.76
C TYR A 134 -11.75 3.83 12.97
N ASP A 135 -12.54 3.76 11.90
CA ASP A 135 -13.99 3.52 11.98
C ASP A 135 -14.29 2.13 12.59
N GLY A 136 -13.58 1.09 12.16
CA GLY A 136 -13.77 -0.28 12.68
C GLY A 136 -13.47 -0.42 14.17
N THR A 137 -12.40 0.23 14.65
CA THR A 137 -12.02 0.22 16.07
C THR A 137 -12.91 1.14 16.90
N PHE A 138 -13.16 2.37 16.46
CA PHE A 138 -13.97 3.35 17.20
C PHE A 138 -15.42 2.93 17.33
N PHE A 139 -16.03 2.42 16.25
CA PHE A 139 -17.44 2.03 16.26
C PHE A 139 -17.71 0.65 16.88
N SER A 140 -16.68 -0.14 17.20
CA SER A 140 -16.84 -1.40 17.94
C SER A 140 -17.24 -1.18 19.41
N ILE A 141 -17.04 0.03 19.93
CA ILE A 141 -17.41 0.41 21.29
C ILE A 141 -18.93 0.72 21.33
N PRO A 142 -19.69 0.08 22.25
CA PRO A 142 -21.11 0.35 22.44
C PRO A 142 -21.37 1.84 22.67
N ILE A 143 -22.43 2.38 22.06
CA ILE A 143 -22.77 3.82 22.09
C ILE A 143 -22.81 4.36 23.53
N GLU A 144 -23.35 3.57 24.46
CA GLU A 144 -23.46 3.90 25.89
C GLU A 144 -22.09 4.12 26.55
N LYS A 145 -21.05 3.38 26.11
CA LYS A 145 -19.68 3.50 26.62
C LYS A 145 -18.84 4.55 25.89
N ARG A 146 -19.33 5.11 24.77
CA ARG A 146 -18.60 6.15 24.00
C ARG A 146 -18.50 7.49 24.74
N LYS A 147 -19.31 7.73 25.78
CA LYS A 147 -19.18 8.94 26.60
C LYS A 147 -18.06 8.84 27.64
N GLN A 148 -17.58 7.64 27.94
CA GLN A 148 -16.49 7.37 28.88
C GLN A 148 -15.22 6.94 28.13
N PHE A 149 -14.88 7.66 27.06
CA PHE A 149 -13.62 7.42 26.37
C PHE A 149 -12.46 7.76 27.30
N ASN A 150 -11.86 6.74 27.90
CA ASN A 150 -10.63 6.89 28.66
C ASN A 150 -9.46 7.12 27.70
N GLN A 151 -8.55 8.00 28.09
CA GLN A 151 -7.34 8.37 27.34
C GLN A 151 -6.56 7.16 26.80
N SER A 152 -6.58 6.03 27.50
CA SER A 152 -5.98 4.76 27.09
C SER A 152 -6.52 4.20 25.76
N GLN A 153 -7.77 4.46 25.40
CA GLN A 153 -8.35 3.98 24.13
C GLN A 153 -7.85 4.80 22.92
N TYR A 154 -7.70 6.11 23.07
CA TYR A 154 -7.06 6.95 22.05
C TYR A 154 -5.59 6.57 21.86
N ILE A 155 -4.88 6.28 22.95
CA ILE A 155 -3.51 5.76 22.90
C ILE A 155 -3.47 4.43 22.14
N GLY A 156 -4.42 3.53 22.38
CA GLY A 156 -4.52 2.24 21.66
C GLY A 156 -4.73 2.41 20.15
N ILE A 157 -5.67 3.27 19.73
CA ILE A 157 -5.90 3.56 18.31
C ILE A 157 -4.66 4.21 17.67
N GLY A 158 -4.06 5.19 18.37
CA GLY A 158 -2.83 5.84 17.93
C GLY A 158 -1.67 4.85 17.77
N ALA A 159 -1.53 3.90 18.69
CA ALA A 159 -0.52 2.85 18.63
C ALA A 159 -0.72 1.90 17.42
N VAL A 160 -1.96 1.56 17.08
CA VAL A 160 -2.29 0.74 15.89
C VAL A 160 -1.99 1.49 14.59
N ILE A 161 -2.33 2.78 14.52
CA ILE A 161 -2.00 3.62 13.35
C ILE A 161 -0.48 3.74 13.22
N MET A 162 0.23 4.02 14.32
CA MET A 162 1.68 4.16 14.33
C MET A 162 2.38 2.85 13.94
N SER A 163 1.94 1.71 14.47
CA SER A 163 2.52 0.41 14.11
C SER A 163 2.32 0.10 12.63
N PHE A 164 1.15 0.44 12.07
CA PHE A 164 0.90 0.34 10.63
C PHE A 164 1.89 1.18 9.82
N PHE A 165 2.10 2.45 10.18
CA PHE A 165 3.07 3.32 9.51
C PHE A 165 4.51 2.78 9.60
N ILE A 166 4.92 2.30 10.77
CA ILE A 166 6.25 1.70 10.97
C ILE A 166 6.41 0.46 10.09
N SER A 167 5.42 -0.43 10.06
CA SER A 167 5.45 -1.62 9.20
C SER A 167 5.50 -1.24 7.73
N PHE A 168 4.70 -0.28 7.29
CA PHE A 168 4.68 0.18 5.91
C PHE A 168 6.02 0.82 5.50
N ALA A 169 6.56 1.71 6.34
CA ALA A 169 7.88 2.32 6.12
C ALA A 169 9.00 1.28 6.10
N SER A 170 8.92 0.26 6.96
CA SER A 170 9.90 -0.84 7.01
C SER A 170 9.86 -1.68 5.74
N VAL A 171 8.67 -2.04 5.25
CA VAL A 171 8.51 -2.77 3.99
C VAL A 171 8.99 -1.92 2.81
N GLY A 172 8.62 -0.64 2.77
CA GLY A 172 9.09 0.30 1.75
C GLY A 172 10.62 0.42 1.75
N TYR A 173 11.23 0.53 2.93
CA TYR A 173 12.69 0.57 3.10
C TYR A 173 13.35 -0.75 2.66
N MET A 174 12.76 -1.90 3.01
CA MET A 174 13.27 -3.21 2.56
C MET A 174 13.21 -3.32 1.03
N LEU A 175 12.07 -3.02 0.42
CA LEU A 175 11.92 -3.06 -1.04
C LEU A 175 12.89 -2.07 -1.71
N PHE A 176 13.02 -0.85 -1.18
CA PHE A 176 13.96 0.12 -1.70
C PHE A 176 15.40 -0.41 -1.66
N ASN A 177 15.85 -1.01 -0.54
CA ASN A 177 17.21 -1.55 -0.44
C ASN A 177 17.46 -2.81 -1.29
N VAL A 178 16.40 -3.56 -1.61
CA VAL A 178 16.50 -4.71 -2.51
C VAL A 178 16.80 -4.23 -3.94
N TYR A 179 16.15 -3.16 -4.39
CA TYR A 179 16.27 -2.67 -5.76
C TYR A 179 17.29 -1.55 -5.96
N PHE A 180 17.55 -0.75 -4.93
CA PHE A 180 18.37 0.43 -4.98
C PHE A 180 19.39 0.43 -3.84
N VAL A 181 20.56 0.97 -4.13
CA VAL A 181 21.59 1.26 -3.15
C VAL A 181 21.91 2.74 -3.22
N SER A 182 21.94 3.38 -2.05
CA SER A 182 22.47 4.73 -1.91
C SER A 182 23.95 4.65 -1.58
N TYR A 183 24.80 5.31 -2.37
CA TYR A 183 26.25 5.31 -2.15
C TYR A 183 26.78 6.73 -2.06
N ARG A 184 27.54 7.04 -1.01
CA ARG A 184 28.24 8.32 -0.89
C ARG A 184 29.64 8.19 -1.48
N ILE A 185 29.96 9.05 -2.43
CA ILE A 185 31.27 9.05 -3.08
C ILE A 185 32.29 9.71 -2.16
N ASN A 186 33.34 8.97 -1.80
CA ASN A 186 34.35 9.43 -0.84
C ASN A 186 35.59 10.04 -1.50
N GLN A 187 35.70 9.98 -2.83
CA GLN A 187 36.91 10.34 -3.58
C GLN A 187 36.55 10.94 -4.95
N ASN A 188 37.41 11.78 -5.51
CA ASN A 188 37.21 12.52 -6.76
C ASN A 188 37.70 11.78 -8.03
N TRP A 189 37.68 10.45 -8.05
CA TRP A 189 38.29 9.69 -9.15
C TRP A 189 37.50 9.80 -10.47
N ALA A 190 36.20 10.13 -10.42
CA ALA A 190 35.31 10.36 -11.57
C ALA A 190 34.92 11.85 -11.77
N ALA A 191 35.67 12.76 -11.17
CA ALA A 191 35.49 14.19 -11.42
C ALA A 191 35.80 14.51 -12.91
N PRO A 192 35.08 15.46 -13.54
CA PRO A 192 34.08 16.37 -12.95
C PRO A 192 32.66 15.79 -12.88
N ILE A 193 32.40 14.62 -13.47
CA ILE A 193 31.04 14.06 -13.58
C ILE A 193 30.50 13.71 -12.19
N ILE A 194 31.29 12.96 -11.43
CA ILE A 194 30.95 12.52 -10.07
C ILE A 194 32.06 12.96 -9.12
N ASN A 195 31.69 13.79 -8.15
CA ASN A 195 32.60 14.38 -7.18
C ASN A 195 32.42 13.74 -5.79
N ARG A 196 33.45 13.89 -4.96
CA ARG A 196 33.42 13.56 -3.54
C ARG A 196 32.31 14.31 -2.86
N GLY A 197 31.52 13.59 -2.08
CA GLY A 197 30.36 14.12 -1.38
C GLY A 197 29.04 13.80 -2.07
N ASP A 198 29.06 13.61 -3.39
CA ASP A 198 27.86 13.23 -4.16
C ASP A 198 27.27 11.94 -3.60
N ARG A 199 25.94 11.88 -3.59
CA ARG A 199 25.19 10.68 -3.22
C ARG A 199 24.57 10.10 -4.48
N LEU A 200 24.89 8.86 -4.78
CA LEU A 200 24.39 8.14 -5.94
C LEU A 200 23.23 7.24 -5.54
N ILE A 201 22.16 7.23 -6.34
CA ILE A 201 21.17 6.17 -6.33
C ILE A 201 21.53 5.23 -7.47
N ALA A 202 21.89 4.01 -7.14
CA ALA A 202 22.18 2.98 -8.11
C ALA A 202 21.22 1.80 -7.96
N ARG A 203 20.81 1.21 -9.08
CA ARG A 203 20.02 -0.02 -9.09
C ARG A 203 20.91 -1.21 -8.75
N ASN A 204 20.55 -1.94 -7.71
CA ASN A 204 21.26 -3.13 -7.29
C ASN A 204 21.03 -4.27 -8.31
N ASN A 205 22.07 -5.06 -8.56
CA ASN A 205 22.03 -6.22 -9.46
C ASN A 205 21.46 -5.92 -10.87
N PRO A 206 22.21 -5.17 -11.71
CA PRO A 206 21.75 -4.76 -13.03
C PRO A 206 21.36 -5.94 -13.92
N SER A 207 21.95 -7.12 -13.69
CA SER A 207 21.64 -8.34 -14.45
C SER A 207 20.16 -8.75 -14.42
N ARG A 208 19.41 -8.37 -13.38
CA ARG A 208 17.98 -8.71 -13.21
C ARG A 208 17.01 -7.66 -13.78
N THR A 209 17.50 -6.48 -14.13
CA THR A 209 16.61 -5.29 -14.26
C THR A 209 16.67 -4.59 -15.61
N GLY A 210 17.30 -5.22 -16.60
CA GLY A 210 17.33 -4.79 -17.99
C GLY A 210 18.70 -4.98 -18.63
N ASN A 211 18.74 -4.94 -19.97
CA ASN A 211 20.00 -4.91 -20.68
C ASN A 211 20.66 -3.53 -20.49
N PRO A 212 21.97 -3.48 -20.22
CA PRO A 212 22.66 -2.22 -20.07
C PRO A 212 22.72 -1.49 -21.41
N SER A 213 22.60 -0.16 -21.37
CA SER A 213 22.67 0.75 -22.52
C SER A 213 24.06 1.38 -22.59
N ARG A 214 24.59 1.68 -23.78
CA ARG A 214 25.84 2.46 -23.91
C ARG A 214 25.67 3.81 -23.21
N GLY A 215 26.73 4.27 -22.56
CA GLY A 215 26.72 5.49 -21.75
C GLY A 215 26.21 5.28 -20.33
N ASP A 216 25.66 4.10 -20.00
CA ASP A 216 25.29 3.79 -18.62
C ASP A 216 26.53 3.76 -17.72
N TYR A 217 26.37 4.37 -16.55
CA TYR A 217 27.38 4.38 -15.49
C TYR A 217 27.12 3.21 -14.54
N PHE A 218 28.16 2.45 -14.21
CA PHE A 218 28.09 1.31 -13.30
C PHE A 218 29.06 1.46 -12.15
N LEU A 219 28.64 1.11 -10.94
CA LEU A 219 29.52 0.79 -9.84
C LEU A 219 30.13 -0.59 -10.09
N MET A 220 31.46 -0.64 -10.15
CA MET A 220 32.23 -1.84 -10.47
C MET A 220 32.65 -2.58 -9.19
N GLU A 221 33.31 -3.74 -9.34
CA GLU A 221 33.78 -4.58 -8.23
C GLU A 221 34.44 -3.78 -7.10
N ASN A 222 34.11 -4.15 -5.85
CA ASN A 222 34.43 -3.46 -4.61
C ASN A 222 33.80 -2.07 -4.41
N ARG A 223 32.91 -1.59 -5.30
CA ARG A 223 32.20 -0.29 -5.19
C ARG A 223 33.14 0.92 -5.07
N ARG A 224 34.40 0.75 -5.49
CA ARG A 224 35.44 1.79 -5.40
C ARG A 224 35.68 2.50 -6.72
N SER A 225 35.05 2.03 -7.79
CA SER A 225 35.23 2.56 -9.14
C SER A 225 33.91 2.52 -9.92
N ILE A 226 33.83 3.38 -10.94
CA ILE A 226 32.69 3.66 -11.81
C ILE A 226 33.24 3.49 -13.19
N GLY A 227 32.51 2.71 -13.94
CA GLY A 227 32.74 2.49 -15.34
C GLY A 227 31.61 3.08 -16.15
N VAL A 228 31.93 3.58 -17.34
CA VAL A 228 30.94 3.87 -18.38
C VAL A 228 30.94 2.73 -19.38
N LEU A 229 29.79 2.14 -19.66
CA LEU A 229 29.68 1.10 -20.67
C LEU A 229 29.80 1.70 -22.07
N VAL A 230 30.75 1.19 -22.86
CA VAL A 230 30.98 1.63 -24.24
C VAL A 230 30.74 0.51 -25.23
N GLY A 231 31.18 -0.71 -24.92
CA GLY A 231 31.18 -1.85 -25.83
C GLY A 231 30.35 -3.04 -25.38
N TYR A 232 29.64 -3.67 -26.32
CA TYR A 232 28.91 -4.91 -26.09
C TYR A 232 29.68 -6.16 -26.55
N PRO A 233 29.26 -7.35 -26.09
CA PRO A 233 29.80 -8.61 -26.58
C PRO A 233 29.78 -8.73 -28.11
N ASN A 234 30.83 -9.32 -28.67
CA ASN A 234 31.03 -9.53 -30.11
C ASN A 234 31.21 -8.24 -30.93
N GLU A 235 31.52 -7.12 -30.28
CA GLU A 235 31.85 -5.87 -30.96
C GLU A 235 33.36 -5.67 -31.08
N ARG A 236 33.75 -5.04 -32.19
CA ARG A 236 35.12 -4.61 -32.43
C ARG A 236 35.22 -3.11 -32.21
N ILE A 237 36.06 -2.72 -31.26
CA ILE A 237 36.22 -1.33 -30.82
C ILE A 237 37.64 -0.89 -31.13
N LYS A 238 37.78 0.17 -31.91
CA LYS A 238 39.07 0.75 -32.26
C LYS A 238 39.22 2.07 -31.52
N VAL A 239 40.37 2.28 -30.89
CA VAL A 239 40.79 3.57 -30.35
C VAL A 239 41.84 4.13 -31.29
N ASN A 240 41.50 5.19 -32.03
CA ASN A 240 42.40 5.87 -32.95
C ASN A 240 42.53 7.33 -32.53
N ASP A 241 43.75 7.80 -32.29
CA ASP A 241 44.04 9.16 -31.78
C ASP A 241 43.18 9.57 -30.56
N GLY A 242 42.96 8.62 -29.65
CA GLY A 242 42.14 8.81 -28.46
C GLY A 242 40.62 8.78 -28.69
N ASN A 243 40.15 8.72 -29.93
CA ASN A 243 38.73 8.61 -30.26
C ASN A 243 38.29 7.14 -30.33
N LEU A 244 37.10 6.85 -29.79
CA LEU A 244 36.50 5.52 -29.79
C LEU A 244 35.63 5.32 -31.03
N PHE A 245 35.88 4.23 -31.76
CA PHE A 245 35.10 3.81 -32.91
C PHE A 245 34.55 2.41 -32.69
N ILE A 246 33.27 2.20 -32.98
CA ILE A 246 32.64 0.87 -33.02
C ILE A 246 32.17 0.64 -34.45
N ASN A 247 32.64 -0.44 -35.07
CA ASN A 247 32.35 -0.72 -36.48
C ASN A 247 32.56 0.51 -37.38
N ASP A 248 33.70 1.20 -37.16
CA ASP A 248 34.15 2.40 -37.89
C ASP A 248 33.30 3.68 -37.70
N SER A 249 32.28 3.65 -36.83
CA SER A 249 31.52 4.84 -36.42
C SER A 249 32.05 5.38 -35.09
N GLN A 250 32.38 6.67 -35.04
CA GLN A 250 32.82 7.32 -33.80
C GLN A 250 31.68 7.35 -32.79
N ILE A 251 31.96 6.95 -31.55
CA ILE A 251 31.02 7.02 -30.43
C ILE A 251 31.63 7.88 -29.34
N PHE A 252 30.81 8.73 -28.71
CA PHE A 252 31.22 9.69 -27.68
C PHE A 252 32.30 10.66 -28.17
N PRO A 253 31.97 11.59 -29.07
CA PRO A 253 32.95 12.53 -29.63
C PRO A 253 33.65 13.39 -28.56
N ASP A 254 33.00 13.59 -27.41
CA ASP A 254 33.53 14.37 -26.29
C ASP A 254 34.50 13.58 -25.37
N ILE A 255 34.67 12.28 -25.61
CA ILE A 255 35.56 11.42 -24.82
C ILE A 255 36.86 11.18 -25.58
N HIS A 256 37.95 11.76 -25.07
CA HIS A 256 39.31 11.50 -25.56
C HIS A 256 40.09 10.62 -24.58
N LEU A 257 40.48 9.44 -25.04
CA LEU A 257 41.36 8.52 -24.31
C LEU A 257 42.83 8.88 -24.56
N ARG A 258 43.69 8.66 -23.57
CA ARG A 258 45.16 8.83 -23.74
C ARG A 258 45.83 7.68 -24.48
N ILE A 259 45.07 6.66 -24.86
CA ILE A 259 45.57 5.47 -25.54
C ILE A 259 45.41 5.70 -27.04
N ILE A 260 46.43 5.33 -27.80
CA ILE A 260 46.49 5.55 -29.24
C ILE A 260 46.60 4.18 -29.91
N ASN A 261 45.85 3.99 -31.00
CA ASN A 261 45.93 2.85 -31.92
C ASN A 261 45.80 1.48 -31.26
N THR A 262 44.74 1.29 -30.46
CA THR A 262 44.42 -0.01 -29.84
C THR A 262 43.12 -0.56 -30.38
N VAL A 263 43.05 -1.88 -30.58
CA VAL A 263 41.84 -2.58 -31.02
C VAL A 263 41.44 -3.57 -29.92
N TYR A 264 40.16 -3.55 -29.56
CA TYR A 264 39.53 -4.47 -28.63
C TYR A 264 38.49 -5.30 -29.38
N ASP A 265 38.74 -6.60 -29.49
CA ASP A 265 37.77 -7.57 -30.01
C ASP A 265 37.11 -8.26 -28.80
N LEU A 266 35.82 -7.99 -28.57
CA LEU A 266 35.11 -8.45 -27.37
C LEU A 266 34.48 -9.82 -27.58
N ASN A 267 34.68 -10.75 -26.64
CA ASN A 267 34.02 -12.06 -26.66
C ASN A 267 32.54 -11.99 -26.23
N ALA A 268 31.81 -13.11 -26.36
CA ALA A 268 30.36 -13.23 -26.10
C ALA A 268 29.89 -12.84 -24.67
N ASN A 269 30.80 -12.71 -23.71
CA ASN A 269 30.50 -12.32 -22.32
C ASN A 269 31.29 -11.10 -21.83
N GLU A 270 31.98 -10.43 -22.74
CA GLU A 270 32.87 -9.32 -22.46
C GLU A 270 32.23 -8.00 -22.85
N TYR A 271 32.45 -6.99 -22.01
CA TYR A 271 32.00 -5.63 -22.21
C TYR A 271 33.23 -4.73 -22.11
N LEU A 272 33.31 -3.72 -22.97
CA LEU A 272 34.31 -2.67 -22.81
C LEU A 272 33.73 -1.55 -21.95
N VAL A 273 34.40 -1.30 -20.84
CA VAL A 273 34.02 -0.27 -19.88
C VAL A 273 35.16 0.73 -19.71
N LEU A 274 34.85 2.01 -19.77
CA LEU A 274 35.82 3.05 -19.45
C LEU A 274 35.79 3.32 -17.95
N MET A 275 36.84 2.88 -17.27
CA MET A 275 37.00 3.05 -15.82
C MET A 275 37.56 4.43 -15.53
N TYR A 276 36.94 5.14 -14.60
CA TYR A 276 37.53 6.35 -14.04
C TYR A 276 38.58 5.97 -12.98
N TYR A 277 39.84 6.32 -13.23
CA TYR A 277 40.94 6.15 -12.28
C TYR A 277 41.75 7.45 -12.20
N ASN A 278 41.69 8.12 -11.05
CA ASN A 278 42.38 9.40 -10.80
C ASN A 278 42.12 10.46 -11.90
N GLY A 279 40.86 10.62 -12.31
CA GLY A 279 40.46 11.60 -13.33
C GLY A 279 40.84 11.21 -14.77
N LYS A 280 41.33 9.99 -14.99
CA LYS A 280 41.62 9.45 -16.32
C LYS A 280 40.67 8.31 -16.66
N LEU A 281 40.21 8.27 -17.90
CA LEU A 281 39.45 7.16 -18.45
C LEU A 281 40.42 6.09 -18.96
N THR A 282 40.31 4.88 -18.41
CA THR A 282 41.08 3.72 -18.85
C THR A 282 40.13 2.63 -19.32
N PRO A 283 40.22 2.19 -20.59
CA PRO A 283 39.43 1.07 -21.09
C PRO A 283 39.80 -0.20 -20.35
N LYS A 284 38.78 -0.95 -19.92
CA LYS A 284 38.91 -2.24 -19.27
C LYS A 284 37.86 -3.18 -19.83
N ILE A 285 38.30 -4.36 -20.24
CA ILE A 285 37.40 -5.46 -20.59
C ILE A 285 36.92 -6.08 -19.29
N VAL A 286 35.61 -6.20 -19.13
CA VAL A 286 34.96 -6.76 -17.94
C VAL A 286 33.89 -7.76 -18.34
N THR A 287 33.53 -8.66 -17.43
CA THR A 287 32.44 -9.61 -17.64
C THR A 287 31.17 -9.12 -16.94
N LYS A 288 30.00 -9.65 -17.33
CA LYS A 288 28.70 -9.25 -16.75
C LYS A 288 28.64 -9.29 -15.20
N PRO A 289 29.24 -10.29 -14.51
CA PRO A 289 29.29 -10.32 -13.04
C PRO A 289 30.01 -9.14 -12.39
N SER A 290 30.88 -8.42 -13.12
CA SER A 290 31.63 -7.29 -12.58
C SER A 290 30.79 -6.02 -12.40
N PHE A 291 29.57 -5.98 -12.95
CA PHE A 291 28.62 -4.88 -12.75
C PHE A 291 27.86 -5.05 -11.43
N ASN A 292 28.23 -4.30 -10.40
CA ASN A 292 27.58 -4.41 -9.08
C ASN A 292 26.22 -3.67 -9.06
N ALA A 293 26.21 -2.41 -9.51
CA ALA A 293 25.00 -1.60 -9.55
C ALA A 293 25.04 -0.60 -10.71
N ARG A 294 23.90 -0.33 -11.36
CA ARG A 294 23.77 0.70 -12.41
C ARG A 294 23.38 2.02 -11.78
N ILE A 295 24.15 3.08 -11.96
CA ILE A 295 23.82 4.40 -11.43
C ILE A 295 22.64 4.96 -12.22
N ILE A 296 21.60 5.40 -11.49
CA ILE A 296 20.40 6.00 -12.08
C ILE A 296 20.40 7.51 -11.87
N ALA A 297 20.84 7.97 -10.71
CA ALA A 297 20.78 9.38 -10.35
C ALA A 297 21.89 9.79 -9.37
N ILE A 298 22.24 11.07 -9.40
CA ILE A 298 22.98 11.77 -8.35
C ILE A 298 21.97 12.61 -7.57
N ILE A 299 21.90 12.43 -6.25
CA ILE A 299 21.05 13.22 -5.36
C ILE A 299 21.70 14.59 -5.18
N GLN A 300 20.95 15.66 -5.44
CA GLN A 300 21.42 17.05 -5.39
C GLN A 300 22.62 17.30 -6.32
N PRO A 301 22.47 17.12 -7.64
CA PRO A 301 23.51 17.53 -8.56
C PRO A 301 23.69 19.05 -8.41
N PRO A 302 24.92 19.58 -8.31
CA PRO A 302 25.11 21.04 -8.35
C PRO A 302 24.57 21.58 -9.67
N GLU A 303 23.99 22.79 -9.62
CA GLU A 303 23.14 23.39 -10.67
C GLU A 303 23.75 23.46 -12.08
N HIS A 304 25.07 23.24 -12.22
CA HIS A 304 25.80 23.33 -13.49
C HIS A 304 26.24 21.99 -14.11
N ARG A 305 25.91 20.83 -13.52
CA ARG A 305 26.30 19.53 -14.11
C ARG A 305 25.20 18.95 -15.00
N LYS A 306 25.38 19.03 -16.33
CA LYS A 306 24.60 18.26 -17.30
C LYS A 306 25.17 16.84 -17.41
N TRP A 307 24.29 15.84 -17.47
CA TRP A 307 24.67 14.47 -17.83
C TRP A 307 24.93 14.44 -19.35
N MET A 308 25.97 13.68 -19.77
CA MET A 308 26.15 13.28 -21.17
C MET A 308 25.07 12.28 -21.58
#